data_AF-A0A0N8PR00-F1
#
_entry.id   AF-A0A0N8PR00-F1
#
_cell.length_a   1.000
_cell.length_b   1.000
_cell.length_c   1.000
_cell.angle_alpha   90.00
_cell.angle_beta   90.00
_cell.angle_gamma   90.00
#
_symmetry.space_group_name_H-M   'P 1'
#
loop_
_entity.id
_entity.type
_entity.pdbx_description
1 polymer ?
#
loop_
_entity_poly.entity_id
_entity_poly.type
_entity_poly.pdbx_seq_one_letter_code
_entity_poly.pdbx_strand_id
1 'polypeptide(L)'
;WGEPGGYSPATLAAEIAGLVCAADLAQKAGDTASAERFLKTADEWNASVERWTLAENGPLGGSYYLHSSDGQPNAPTSLAIPGGASYDQRTIVDMSVLDLVRLGVRAPKDPRILATLELAEKELEVGTPKGEIFRRYAHDAYGEGQPGHAPDGHGNLWPLLVSENSIYLVAQSGSEHPASWYLPTVSGAANAGGMLPEQVFADGAPTGSAAPLGWAHAEYVVFALAVKQEHIPDTPAIVAERYAR
;
A
#
# COMPACT_ATOMS: atom_id res chain seq x y z
N TRP A 1 -6.24 4.59 -4.78
CA TRP A 1 -6.07 6.05 -4.92
C TRP A 1 -7.24 6.81 -5.55
N GLY A 2 -8.43 6.22 -5.69
CA GLY A 2 -9.57 6.83 -6.41
C GLY A 2 -9.51 6.65 -7.92
N GLU A 3 -8.45 6.03 -8.43
CA GLU A 3 -8.04 5.97 -9.83
C GLU A 3 -7.06 4.77 -9.99
N PRO A 4 -6.91 4.17 -11.20
CA PRO A 4 -7.96 3.69 -12.11
C PRO A 4 -8.63 2.40 -11.58
N GLY A 5 -9.71 1.95 -12.25
CA GLY A 5 -10.38 0.68 -11.92
C GLY A 5 -9.57 -0.57 -12.33
N GLY A 6 -10.09 -1.76 -12.00
CA GLY A 6 -9.46 -3.04 -12.31
C GLY A 6 -9.23 -3.90 -11.06
N TYR A 7 -8.46 -4.97 -11.22
CA TYR A 7 -7.98 -5.79 -10.12
C TYR A 7 -6.76 -5.11 -9.49
N SER A 8 -6.94 -4.53 -8.31
CA SER A 8 -5.86 -3.95 -7.52
C SER A 8 -5.51 -4.89 -6.36
N PRO A 9 -4.22 -5.22 -6.12
CA PRO A 9 -3.81 -6.02 -4.97
C PRO A 9 -4.34 -5.49 -3.64
N ALA A 10 -4.29 -4.16 -3.45
CA ALA A 10 -4.74 -3.49 -2.23
C ALA A 10 -6.26 -3.64 -2.03
N THR A 11 -7.03 -3.34 -3.08
CA THR A 11 -8.50 -3.49 -3.04
C THR A 11 -8.90 -4.94 -2.81
N LEU A 12 -8.28 -5.89 -3.51
CA LEU A 12 -8.54 -7.31 -3.32
C LEU A 12 -8.23 -7.75 -1.89
N ALA A 13 -7.13 -7.26 -1.29
CA ALA A 13 -6.79 -7.54 0.09
C ALA A 13 -7.90 -7.09 1.06
N ALA A 14 -8.40 -5.86 0.88
CA ALA A 14 -9.51 -5.31 1.67
C ALA A 14 -10.82 -6.07 1.47
N GLU A 15 -11.14 -6.45 0.23
CA GLU A 15 -12.32 -7.23 -0.12
C GLU A 15 -12.30 -8.63 0.52
N ILE A 16 -11.16 -9.34 0.41
CA ILE A 16 -10.96 -10.67 1.00
C ILE A 16 -11.06 -10.59 2.53
N ALA A 17 -10.33 -9.66 3.16
CA ALA A 17 -10.36 -9.48 4.61
C ALA A 17 -11.76 -9.11 5.10
N GLY A 18 -12.46 -8.22 4.38
CA GLY A 18 -13.83 -7.82 4.67
C GLY A 18 -14.81 -9.00 4.61
N LEU A 19 -14.70 -9.87 3.61
CA LEU A 19 -15.54 -11.07 3.49
C LEU A 19 -15.29 -12.09 4.60
N VAL A 20 -14.03 -12.31 5.00
CA VAL A 20 -13.72 -13.18 6.14
C VAL A 20 -14.29 -12.61 7.44
N CYS A 21 -14.13 -11.31 7.69
CA CYS A 21 -14.72 -10.65 8.85
C CYS A 21 -16.26 -10.70 8.82
N ALA A 22 -16.87 -10.50 7.65
CA ALA A 22 -18.32 -10.63 7.49
C ALA A 22 -18.82 -12.05 7.76
N ALA A 23 -18.04 -13.07 7.38
CA ALA A 23 -18.39 -14.46 7.67
C ALA A 23 -18.36 -14.77 9.17
N ASP A 24 -17.36 -14.29 9.91
CA ASP A 24 -17.31 -14.44 11.36
C ASP A 24 -18.50 -13.74 12.05
N LEU A 25 -18.87 -12.55 11.60
CA LEU A 25 -20.06 -11.84 12.09
C LEU A 25 -21.36 -12.61 11.77
N ALA A 26 -21.49 -13.14 10.55
CA ALA A 26 -22.65 -13.93 10.14
C ALA A 26 -22.77 -15.23 10.96
N GLN A 27 -21.65 -15.90 11.22
CA GLN A 27 -21.59 -17.09 12.07
C GLN A 27 -22.05 -16.78 13.50
N LYS A 28 -21.59 -15.66 14.08
CA LYS A 28 -22.01 -15.19 15.41
C LYS A 28 -23.50 -14.83 15.48
N ALA A 29 -24.07 -14.39 14.35
CA ALA A 29 -25.49 -14.09 14.23
C ALA A 29 -26.37 -15.33 13.93
N GLY A 30 -25.76 -16.51 13.72
CA GLY A 30 -26.48 -17.74 13.36
C GLY A 30 -26.88 -17.82 11.87
N ASP A 31 -26.43 -16.90 11.02
CA ASP A 31 -26.62 -16.96 9.57
C ASP A 31 -25.49 -17.76 8.90
N THR A 32 -25.56 -19.09 9.06
CA THR A 32 -24.54 -20.01 8.55
C THR A 32 -24.46 -19.99 7.02
N ALA A 33 -25.58 -19.77 6.33
CA ALA A 33 -25.61 -19.72 4.87
C ALA A 33 -24.84 -18.51 4.31
N SER A 34 -25.00 -17.33 4.91
CA SER A 34 -24.19 -16.17 4.54
C SER A 34 -22.73 -16.35 4.93
N ALA A 35 -22.44 -16.92 6.10
CA ALA A 35 -21.07 -17.20 6.53
C ALA A 35 -20.32 -18.10 5.53
N GLU A 36 -20.93 -19.22 5.13
CA GLU A 36 -20.37 -20.13 4.11
C GLU A 36 -20.16 -19.43 2.76
N ARG A 37 -21.15 -18.64 2.31
CA ARG A 37 -21.05 -17.90 1.05
C ARG A 37 -19.89 -16.90 1.08
N PHE A 38 -19.77 -16.11 2.14
CA PHE A 38 -18.72 -15.10 2.25
C PHE A 38 -17.33 -15.73 2.30
N LEU A 39 -17.14 -16.82 3.08
CA LEU A 39 -15.85 -17.52 3.11
C LEU A 39 -15.50 -18.14 1.76
N LYS A 40 -16.47 -18.78 1.09
CA LYS A 40 -16.24 -19.36 -0.23
C LYS A 40 -15.77 -18.29 -1.23
N THR A 41 -16.42 -17.13 -1.25
CA THR A 41 -16.00 -16.02 -2.11
C THR A 41 -14.62 -15.48 -1.72
N ALA A 42 -14.35 -15.29 -0.43
CA ALA A 42 -13.04 -14.83 0.05
C ALA A 42 -11.92 -15.78 -0.38
N ASP A 43 -12.12 -17.10 -0.24
CA ASP A 43 -11.15 -18.11 -0.62
C ASP A 43 -10.90 -18.15 -2.13
N GLU A 44 -11.96 -18.06 -2.93
CA GLU A 44 -11.86 -18.03 -4.39
C GLU A 44 -11.08 -16.80 -4.89
N TRP A 45 -11.33 -15.63 -4.28
CA TRP A 45 -10.63 -14.40 -4.62
C TRP A 45 -9.18 -14.44 -4.13
N ASN A 46 -8.95 -14.91 -2.91
CA ASN A 46 -7.62 -15.10 -2.34
C ASN A 46 -6.73 -16.00 -3.21
N ALA A 47 -7.29 -17.11 -3.70
CA ALA A 47 -6.59 -18.02 -4.61
C ALA A 47 -6.34 -17.45 -6.02
N SER A 48 -7.01 -16.34 -6.36
CA SER A 48 -6.95 -15.73 -7.68
C SER A 48 -6.11 -14.46 -7.74
N VAL A 49 -5.69 -13.90 -6.60
CA VAL A 49 -4.94 -12.63 -6.52
C VAL A 49 -3.80 -12.61 -7.52
N GLU A 50 -2.87 -13.58 -7.45
CA GLU A 50 -1.70 -13.57 -8.34
C GLU A 50 -2.09 -13.74 -9.82
N ARG A 51 -3.07 -14.59 -10.11
CA ARG A 51 -3.54 -14.79 -11.48
C ARG A 51 -4.07 -13.48 -12.08
N TRP A 52 -4.66 -12.61 -11.27
CA TRP A 52 -5.21 -11.35 -11.72
C TRP A 52 -4.23 -10.18 -11.67
N THR A 53 -3.24 -10.19 -10.77
CA THR A 53 -2.46 -8.98 -10.48
C THR A 53 -0.94 -9.16 -10.51
N LEU A 54 -0.41 -10.38 -10.59
CA LEU A 54 1.04 -10.63 -10.62
C LEU A 54 1.54 -10.72 -12.07
N ALA A 55 2.38 -9.78 -12.47
CA ALA A 55 3.13 -9.89 -13.72
C ALA A 55 4.37 -10.75 -13.52
N GLU A 56 4.66 -11.63 -14.48
CA GLU A 56 5.81 -12.55 -14.48
C GLU A 56 6.76 -12.29 -15.66
N ASN A 57 6.33 -11.46 -16.62
CA ASN A 57 7.06 -11.15 -17.84
C ASN A 57 7.01 -9.66 -18.22
N GLY A 58 6.86 -8.80 -17.20
CA GLY A 58 6.76 -7.37 -17.38
C GLY A 58 8.11 -6.71 -17.72
N PRO A 59 8.09 -5.50 -18.31
CA PRO A 59 9.28 -4.79 -18.78
C PRO A 59 10.23 -4.35 -17.66
N LEU A 60 9.80 -4.36 -16.40
CA LEU A 60 10.64 -4.00 -15.25
C LEU A 60 11.52 -5.17 -14.76
N GLY A 61 11.28 -6.38 -15.29
CA GLY A 61 12.02 -7.60 -14.95
C GLY A 61 11.52 -8.28 -13.67
N GLY A 62 11.74 -9.60 -13.59
CA GLY A 62 11.26 -10.42 -12.46
C GLY A 62 9.73 -10.57 -12.43
N SER A 63 9.21 -11.00 -11.28
CA SER A 63 7.77 -11.12 -11.02
C SER A 63 7.35 -10.13 -9.93
N TYR A 64 6.30 -9.36 -10.17
CA TYR A 64 5.85 -8.28 -9.29
C TYR A 64 4.36 -8.02 -9.42
N TYR A 65 3.73 -7.57 -8.34
CA TYR A 65 2.33 -7.14 -8.38
C TYR A 65 2.20 -5.79 -9.08
N LEU A 66 1.17 -5.67 -9.92
CA LEU A 66 0.83 -4.43 -10.60
C LEU A 66 0.01 -3.50 -9.70
N HIS A 67 0.10 -2.20 -9.93
CA HIS A 67 -0.79 -1.20 -9.31
C HIS A 67 -2.28 -1.53 -9.52
N SER A 68 -2.65 -1.81 -10.77
CA SER A 68 -3.96 -2.29 -11.19
C SER A 68 -3.82 -3.12 -12.46
N SER A 69 -4.72 -4.09 -12.65
CA SER A 69 -4.75 -4.96 -13.83
C SER A 69 -6.17 -5.12 -14.38
N ASP A 70 -6.27 -5.36 -15.69
CA ASP A 70 -7.47 -5.88 -16.35
C ASP A 70 -7.77 -7.36 -16.06
N GLY A 71 -6.95 -8.02 -15.23
CA GLY A 71 -7.04 -9.45 -14.91
C GLY A 71 -6.19 -10.32 -15.82
N GLN A 72 -5.42 -9.71 -16.74
CA GLN A 72 -4.42 -10.35 -17.58
C GLN A 72 -3.06 -9.68 -17.33
N PRO A 73 -2.43 -9.90 -16.15
CA PRO A 73 -1.29 -9.10 -15.69
C PRO A 73 -0.03 -9.25 -16.57
N ASN A 74 0.03 -10.26 -17.43
CA ASN A 74 1.12 -10.49 -18.38
C ASN A 74 0.90 -9.86 -19.76
N ALA A 75 -0.31 -9.35 -20.04
CA ALA A 75 -0.64 -8.72 -21.32
C ALA A 75 -0.27 -7.22 -21.33
N PRO A 76 0.16 -6.67 -22.48
CA PRO A 76 0.31 -5.23 -22.66
C PRO A 76 -1.08 -4.57 -22.69
N THR A 77 -1.50 -3.99 -21.57
CA THR A 77 -2.76 -3.26 -21.47
C THR A 77 -2.49 -1.80 -21.13
N SER A 78 -3.06 -0.89 -21.91
CA SER A 78 -2.92 0.56 -21.70
C SER A 78 -3.80 0.99 -20.52
N LEU A 79 -3.17 1.42 -19.43
CA LEU A 79 -3.81 1.96 -18.25
C LEU A 79 -3.74 3.49 -18.27
N ALA A 80 -4.91 4.15 -18.26
CA ALA A 80 -4.99 5.60 -18.19
C ALA A 80 -4.64 6.05 -16.77
N ILE A 81 -3.64 6.91 -16.66
CA ILE A 81 -3.23 7.53 -15.41
C ILE A 81 -3.75 8.98 -15.38
N PRO A 82 -4.33 9.39 -14.24
CA PRO A 82 -4.67 10.79 -13.95
C PRO A 82 -3.52 11.72 -14.31
N GLY A 83 -3.80 12.85 -14.96
CA GLY A 83 -2.78 13.70 -15.60
C GLY A 83 -2.71 13.53 -17.13
N GLY A 84 -3.50 12.62 -17.70
CA GLY A 84 -3.83 12.59 -19.14
C GLY A 84 -2.96 11.68 -20.00
N ALA A 85 -2.02 10.95 -19.39
CA ALA A 85 -1.19 9.96 -20.09
C ALA A 85 -1.72 8.53 -19.86
N SER A 86 -1.28 7.59 -20.70
CA SER A 86 -1.54 6.17 -20.50
C SER A 86 -0.25 5.38 -20.65
N TYR A 87 -0.09 4.35 -19.84
CA TYR A 87 1.10 3.53 -19.77
C TYR A 87 0.71 2.05 -19.82
N ASP A 88 1.66 1.18 -20.16
CA ASP A 88 1.44 -0.26 -20.01
C ASP A 88 1.25 -0.57 -18.53
N GLN A 89 0.18 -1.28 -18.15
CA GLN A 89 -0.08 -1.64 -16.74
C GLN A 89 1.13 -2.33 -16.08
N ARG A 90 1.94 -3.02 -16.88
CA ARG A 90 3.13 -3.74 -16.42
C ARG A 90 4.31 -2.81 -16.09
N THR A 91 4.24 -1.52 -16.39
CA THR A 91 5.26 -0.53 -15.98
C THR A 91 4.88 0.21 -14.69
N ILE A 92 3.74 -0.12 -14.07
CA ILE A 92 3.22 0.62 -12.93
C ILE A 92 3.21 -0.27 -11.69
N VAL A 93 4.20 -0.03 -10.82
CA VAL A 93 4.27 -0.58 -9.45
C VAL A 93 3.73 0.43 -8.45
N ASP A 94 3.22 -0.06 -7.31
CA ASP A 94 2.60 0.72 -6.24
C ASP A 94 2.98 0.15 -4.86
N MET A 95 3.24 1.05 -3.90
CA MET A 95 3.48 0.69 -2.50
C MET A 95 2.29 0.02 -1.82
N SER A 96 1.05 0.25 -2.28
CA SER A 96 -0.17 -0.33 -1.69
C SER A 96 -0.24 -1.86 -1.79
N VAL A 97 0.70 -2.55 -2.46
CA VAL A 97 0.86 -4.01 -2.36
C VAL A 97 1.01 -4.47 -0.91
N LEU A 98 1.51 -3.60 -0.02
CA LEU A 98 1.65 -3.82 1.41
C LEU A 98 0.34 -4.24 2.10
N ASP A 99 -0.82 -3.85 1.57
CA ASP A 99 -2.12 -4.22 2.13
C ASP A 99 -2.39 -5.74 2.09
N LEU A 100 -1.80 -6.47 1.13
CA LEU A 100 -1.86 -7.93 1.13
C LEU A 100 -1.27 -8.51 2.43
N VAL A 101 -0.22 -7.89 2.97
CA VAL A 101 0.39 -8.31 4.23
C VAL A 101 -0.35 -7.72 5.42
N ARG A 102 -0.59 -6.40 5.42
CA ARG A 102 -1.22 -5.69 6.54
C ARG A 102 -2.58 -6.28 6.91
N LEU A 103 -3.36 -6.70 5.92
CA LEU A 103 -4.68 -7.28 6.13
C LEU A 103 -4.67 -8.80 6.32
N GLY A 104 -3.48 -9.42 6.39
CA GLY A 104 -3.33 -10.85 6.69
C GLY A 104 -3.65 -11.79 5.53
N VAL A 105 -3.62 -11.30 4.28
CA VAL A 105 -3.90 -12.09 3.07
C VAL A 105 -2.65 -12.82 2.56
N ARG A 106 -1.46 -12.27 2.80
CA ARG A 106 -0.16 -12.88 2.49
C ARG A 106 0.77 -12.78 3.70
N ALA A 107 1.69 -13.74 3.79
CA ALA A 107 2.72 -13.72 4.82
C ALA A 107 3.74 -12.58 4.56
N PRO A 108 4.29 -11.93 5.60
CA PRO A 108 5.26 -10.85 5.42
C PRO A 108 6.53 -11.23 4.64
N LYS A 109 6.89 -12.52 4.64
CA LYS A 109 8.06 -13.08 3.94
C LYS A 109 7.71 -13.80 2.63
N ASP A 110 6.52 -13.56 2.10
CA ASP A 110 6.14 -14.09 0.79
C ASP A 110 7.12 -13.59 -0.28
N PRO A 111 7.75 -14.48 -1.08
CA PRO A 111 8.76 -14.08 -2.06
C PRO A 111 8.21 -13.12 -3.13
N ARG A 112 6.91 -13.15 -3.42
CA ARG A 112 6.27 -12.24 -4.39
C ARG A 112 6.13 -10.83 -3.82
N ILE A 113 5.85 -10.71 -2.52
CA ILE A 113 5.84 -9.42 -1.82
C ILE A 113 7.24 -8.84 -1.81
N LEU A 114 8.24 -9.64 -1.41
CA LEU A 114 9.64 -9.20 -1.38
C LEU A 114 10.12 -8.70 -2.75
N ALA A 115 9.88 -9.47 -3.81
CA ALA A 115 10.26 -9.09 -5.17
C ALA A 115 9.53 -7.82 -5.66
N THR A 116 8.26 -7.64 -5.26
CA THR A 116 7.51 -6.42 -5.61
C THR A 116 8.05 -5.21 -4.87
N LEU A 117 8.36 -5.33 -3.58
CA LEU A 117 8.88 -4.22 -2.79
C LEU A 117 10.29 -3.80 -3.21
N GLU A 118 11.16 -4.75 -3.55
CA GLU A 118 12.49 -4.42 -4.11
C GLU A 118 12.36 -3.54 -5.37
N LEU A 119 11.40 -3.87 -6.23
CA LEU A 119 11.13 -3.07 -7.43
C LEU A 119 10.45 -1.74 -7.10
N ALA A 120 9.47 -1.73 -6.20
CA ALA A 120 8.75 -0.52 -5.81
C ALA A 120 9.68 0.49 -5.12
N GLU A 121 10.56 0.05 -4.22
CA GLU A 121 11.57 0.91 -3.60
C GLU A 121 12.48 1.53 -4.67
N LYS A 122 12.99 0.73 -5.60
CA LYS A 122 13.84 1.24 -6.69
C LYS A 122 13.15 2.30 -7.56
N GLU A 123 11.87 2.14 -7.86
CA GLU A 123 11.13 3.03 -8.77
C GLU A 123 10.50 4.24 -8.07
N LEU A 124 10.14 4.11 -6.79
CA LEU A 124 9.29 5.07 -6.08
C LEU A 124 9.97 5.80 -4.93
N GLU A 125 11.09 5.27 -4.41
CA GLU A 125 11.84 5.91 -3.33
C GLU A 125 12.57 7.16 -3.83
N VAL A 126 12.50 8.22 -3.03
CA VAL A 126 13.28 9.43 -3.24
C VAL A 126 13.97 9.82 -1.93
N GLY A 127 15.30 9.92 -1.98
CA GLY A 127 16.09 10.45 -0.88
C GLY A 127 15.83 11.95 -0.69
N THR A 128 15.45 12.34 0.53
CA THR A 128 15.24 13.74 0.91
C THR A 128 16.18 14.11 2.07
N PRO A 129 16.35 15.42 2.39
CA PRO A 129 17.06 15.82 3.60
C PRO A 129 16.44 15.29 4.91
N LYS A 130 15.21 14.77 4.86
CA LYS A 130 14.48 14.20 5.99
C LYS A 130 14.51 12.67 6.05
N GLY A 131 15.17 12.01 5.09
CA GLY A 131 15.17 10.56 4.90
C GLY A 131 14.48 10.15 3.59
N GLU A 132 14.44 8.85 3.34
CA GLU A 132 13.80 8.24 2.17
C GLU A 132 12.27 8.32 2.28
N ILE A 133 11.61 8.82 1.23
CA ILE A 133 10.14 8.93 1.15
C ILE A 133 9.68 8.45 -0.22
N PHE A 134 8.49 7.84 -0.28
CA PHE A 134 7.98 7.18 -1.47
C PHE A 134 6.95 8.03 -2.22
N ARG A 135 6.90 7.88 -3.54
CA ARG A 135 5.71 8.19 -4.34
C ARG A 135 4.67 7.09 -4.18
N ARG A 136 3.41 7.36 -4.55
CA ARG A 136 2.33 6.35 -4.52
C ARG A 136 2.61 5.20 -5.50
N TYR A 137 2.75 5.55 -6.78
CA TYR A 137 3.00 4.62 -7.87
C TYR A 137 3.72 5.33 -9.03
N ALA A 138 4.22 4.54 -10.00
CA ALA A 138 4.96 5.09 -11.14
C ALA A 138 4.07 5.99 -12.02
N HIS A 139 4.62 7.12 -12.47
CA HIS A 139 3.89 8.13 -13.27
C HIS A 139 2.75 8.85 -12.55
N ASP A 140 2.69 8.78 -11.20
CA ASP A 140 1.74 9.57 -10.43
C ASP A 140 1.83 11.07 -10.77
N ALA A 141 0.69 11.66 -11.09
CA ALA A 141 0.56 13.05 -11.52
C ALA A 141 -0.23 13.92 -10.53
N TYR A 142 -0.66 13.36 -9.39
CA TYR A 142 -1.44 14.09 -8.39
C TYR A 142 -0.56 14.90 -7.46
N GLY A 143 -0.17 16.07 -7.93
CA GLY A 143 0.51 17.07 -7.12
C GLY A 143 0.92 18.26 -7.96
N GLU A 144 1.31 19.31 -7.25
CA GLU A 144 1.80 20.57 -7.80
C GLU A 144 3.32 20.50 -8.02
N GLY A 145 3.83 21.23 -9.01
CA GLY A 145 5.26 21.46 -9.20
C GLY A 145 5.81 22.61 -8.36
N GLN A 146 4.94 23.43 -7.75
CA GLN A 146 5.34 24.58 -6.92
C GLN A 146 4.37 24.77 -5.74
N PRO A 147 4.87 25.16 -4.55
CA PRO A 147 4.06 25.37 -3.35
C PRO A 147 2.82 26.24 -3.59
N GLY A 148 1.64 25.70 -3.32
CA GLY A 148 0.36 26.44 -3.34
C GLY A 148 -0.26 26.61 -4.73
N HIS A 149 0.18 25.85 -5.72
CA HIS A 149 -0.39 25.82 -7.07
C HIS A 149 -1.42 24.69 -7.19
N ALA A 150 -2.27 24.76 -8.21
CA ALA A 150 -3.12 23.61 -8.53
C ALA A 150 -2.24 22.42 -8.98
N PRO A 151 -2.67 21.16 -8.76
CA PRO A 151 -1.98 20.01 -9.31
C PRO A 151 -1.77 20.14 -10.82
N ASP A 152 -0.53 20.00 -11.27
CA ASP A 152 -0.09 20.25 -12.66
C ASP A 152 0.61 19.04 -13.28
N GLY A 153 0.48 17.87 -12.65
CA GLY A 153 1.00 16.60 -13.16
C GLY A 153 2.24 16.08 -12.43
N HIS A 154 2.59 16.65 -11.28
CA HIS A 154 3.74 16.24 -10.48
C HIS A 154 3.30 15.57 -9.18
N GLY A 155 3.03 14.26 -9.20
CA GLY A 155 2.76 13.52 -7.95
C GLY A 155 3.97 13.59 -7.03
N ASN A 156 3.83 14.13 -5.82
CA ASN A 156 4.95 14.33 -4.90
C ASN A 156 5.09 13.16 -3.91
N LEU A 157 5.93 13.32 -2.88
CA LEU A 157 6.28 12.25 -1.94
C LEU A 157 5.29 12.20 -0.78
N TRP A 158 4.89 11.01 -0.35
CA TRP A 158 3.86 10.80 0.67
C TRP A 158 4.48 10.27 1.96
N PRO A 159 4.60 11.10 3.03
CA PRO A 159 5.17 10.64 4.31
C PRO A 159 4.43 9.45 4.93
N LEU A 160 3.12 9.28 4.63
CA LEU A 160 2.35 8.14 5.14
C LEU A 160 2.88 6.79 4.63
N LEU A 161 3.44 6.74 3.41
CA LEU A 161 3.96 5.50 2.83
C LEU A 161 5.23 5.02 3.53
N VAL A 162 5.97 5.93 4.19
CA VAL A 162 7.07 5.55 5.07
C VAL A 162 6.52 4.81 6.30
N SER A 163 5.40 5.27 6.88
CA SER A 163 4.74 4.56 7.98
C SER A 163 4.23 3.18 7.55
N GLU A 164 3.55 3.09 6.40
CA GLU A 164 3.04 1.80 5.88
C GLU A 164 4.18 0.80 5.61
N ASN A 165 5.25 1.24 4.94
CA ASN A 165 6.41 0.40 4.70
C ASN A 165 7.08 -0.03 6.02
N SER A 166 7.17 0.88 7.00
CA SER A 166 7.76 0.58 8.30
C SER A 166 6.93 -0.40 9.12
N ILE A 167 5.60 -0.33 9.05
CA ILE A 167 4.69 -1.33 9.64
C ILE A 167 4.95 -2.71 9.02
N TYR A 168 5.14 -2.77 7.70
CA TYR A 168 5.54 -4.01 7.04
C TYR A 168 6.90 -4.52 7.50
N LEU A 169 7.90 -3.64 7.67
CA LEU A 169 9.22 -4.04 8.19
C LEU A 169 9.11 -4.66 9.60
N VAL A 170 8.24 -4.13 10.46
CA VAL A 170 7.93 -4.76 11.76
C VAL A 170 7.34 -6.15 11.55
N ALA A 171 6.37 -6.30 10.65
CA ALA A 171 5.74 -7.59 10.35
C ALA A 171 6.73 -8.64 9.81
N GLN A 172 7.66 -8.20 8.97
CA GLN A 172 8.67 -9.05 8.34
C GLN A 172 9.74 -9.49 9.34
N SER A 173 10.18 -8.58 10.21
CA SER A 173 11.28 -8.82 11.14
C SER A 173 10.84 -9.37 12.49
N GLY A 174 9.64 -9.04 12.95
CA GLY A 174 9.20 -9.25 14.33
C GLY A 174 10.08 -8.50 15.33
N SER A 175 10.53 -7.30 14.96
CA SER A 175 11.53 -6.52 15.69
C SER A 175 11.24 -5.02 15.58
N GLU A 176 11.51 -4.26 16.65
CA GLU A 176 11.43 -2.79 16.63
C GLU A 176 12.42 -2.17 15.62
N HIS A 177 13.51 -2.88 15.34
CA HIS A 177 14.59 -2.46 14.45
C HIS A 177 14.56 -3.27 13.15
N PRO A 178 14.73 -2.67 11.95
CA PRO A 178 15.09 -1.26 11.67
C PRO A 178 13.91 -0.28 11.60
N ALA A 179 12.67 -0.74 11.74
CA ALA A 179 11.49 0.09 11.53
C ALA A 179 11.51 1.40 12.35
N SER A 180 11.92 1.35 13.62
CA SER A 180 12.05 2.53 14.49
C SER A 180 12.92 3.66 13.93
N TRP A 181 13.86 3.39 13.02
CA TRP A 181 14.72 4.39 12.39
C TRP A 181 13.97 5.37 11.50
N TYR A 182 12.78 5.01 11.03
CA TYR A 182 11.96 5.84 10.14
C TYR A 182 10.94 6.72 10.88
N LEU A 183 10.77 6.57 12.20
CA LEU A 183 9.93 7.48 13.00
C LEU A 183 10.37 8.96 12.88
N PRO A 184 11.68 9.29 12.93
CA PRO A 184 12.16 10.64 12.64
C PRO A 184 11.86 11.13 11.22
N THR A 185 11.86 10.26 10.21
CA THR A 185 11.53 10.62 8.82
C THR A 185 10.09 11.13 8.71
N VAL A 186 9.14 10.37 9.27
CA VAL A 186 7.73 10.75 9.25
C VAL A 186 7.48 12.00 10.09
N SER A 187 7.95 12.02 11.33
CA SER A 187 7.77 13.19 12.22
C SER A 187 8.48 14.44 11.71
N GLY A 188 9.61 14.30 11.02
CA GLY A 188 10.32 15.40 10.36
C GLY A 188 9.57 16.02 9.19
N ALA A 189 8.59 15.31 8.59
CA ALA A 189 7.71 15.86 7.57
C ALA A 189 6.68 16.85 8.15
N ALA A 190 6.42 16.81 9.46
CA ALA A 190 5.45 17.70 10.09
C ALA A 190 5.90 19.17 10.06
N ASN A 191 4.92 20.09 10.03
CA ASN A 191 5.19 21.52 10.20
C ASN A 191 5.43 21.88 11.69
N ALA A 192 5.69 23.16 11.98
CA ALA A 192 5.96 23.64 13.34
C ALA A 192 4.80 23.38 14.34
N GLY A 193 3.59 23.16 13.86
CA GLY A 193 2.42 22.78 14.67
C GLY A 193 2.27 21.28 14.87
N GLY A 194 3.17 20.46 14.34
CA GLY A 194 3.09 18.99 14.40
C GLY A 194 2.12 18.36 13.39
N MET A 195 1.67 19.11 12.38
CA MET A 195 0.74 18.60 11.38
C MET A 195 1.50 17.85 10.28
N LEU A 196 1.28 16.53 10.18
CA LEU A 196 1.74 15.72 9.05
C LEU A 196 0.95 16.06 7.77
N PRO A 197 1.63 16.37 6.66
CA PRO A 197 0.99 16.66 5.38
C PRO A 197 0.65 15.37 4.62
N GLU A 198 -0.18 15.50 3.59
CA GLU A 198 -0.37 14.49 2.56
C GLU A 198 0.90 14.31 1.71
N GLN A 199 1.47 15.41 1.22
CA GLN A 199 2.66 15.37 0.35
C GLN A 199 3.75 16.38 0.74
N VAL A 200 5.00 16.01 0.47
CA VAL A 200 6.19 16.86 0.54
C VAL A 200 6.96 16.83 -0.78
N PHE A 201 7.67 17.92 -1.08
CA PHE A 201 8.60 17.98 -2.21
C PHE A 201 9.86 17.16 -1.92
N ALA A 202 10.67 16.90 -2.97
CA ALA A 202 11.91 16.13 -2.85
C ALA A 202 12.98 16.79 -1.97
N ASP A 203 12.93 18.11 -1.80
CA ASP A 203 13.77 18.83 -0.83
C ASP A 203 13.25 18.75 0.61
N GLY A 204 12.13 18.04 0.83
CA GLY A 204 11.47 17.87 2.13
C GLY A 204 10.58 19.04 2.54
N ALA A 205 10.43 20.07 1.71
CA ALA A 205 9.53 21.19 1.96
C ALA A 205 8.05 20.74 1.83
N PRO A 206 7.12 21.36 2.59
CA PRO A 206 5.70 21.07 2.44
C PRO A 206 5.19 21.51 1.06
N THR A 207 4.27 20.73 0.51
CA THR A 207 3.43 21.13 -0.62
C THR A 207 2.19 21.90 -0.13
N GLY A 208 1.35 22.37 -1.06
CA GLY A 208 0.02 22.92 -0.84
C GLY A 208 -1.09 21.87 -0.69
N SER A 209 -0.74 20.57 -0.65
CA SER A 209 -1.67 19.48 -0.38
C SER A 209 -2.23 19.53 1.06
N ALA A 210 -3.15 18.63 1.40
CA ALA A 210 -3.80 18.62 2.70
C ALA A 210 -2.80 18.52 3.87
N ALA A 211 -2.83 19.48 4.79
CA ALA A 211 -2.04 19.48 6.02
C ALA A 211 -2.85 20.12 7.17
N PRO A 212 -3.34 19.35 8.15
CA PRO A 212 -3.06 17.93 8.38
C PRO A 212 -3.81 16.99 7.42
N LEU A 213 -3.17 15.88 7.05
CA LEU A 213 -3.87 14.69 6.56
C LEU A 213 -4.16 13.76 7.73
N GLY A 214 -5.44 13.51 8.02
CA GLY A 214 -5.86 12.64 9.12
C GLY A 214 -5.33 11.20 9.00
N TRP A 215 -5.26 10.68 7.78
CA TRP A 215 -4.69 9.35 7.50
C TRP A 215 -3.20 9.28 7.84
N ALA A 216 -2.38 10.26 7.42
CA ALA A 216 -0.96 10.29 7.78
C ALA A 216 -0.72 10.29 9.30
N HIS A 217 -1.57 10.98 10.07
CA HIS A 217 -1.50 10.95 11.53
C HIS A 217 -1.90 9.59 12.10
N ALA A 218 -2.96 8.97 11.58
CA ALA A 218 -3.37 7.64 12.00
C ALA A 218 -2.25 6.60 11.74
N GLU A 219 -1.65 6.61 10.55
CA GLU A 219 -0.53 5.71 10.22
C GLU A 219 0.68 5.95 11.10
N TYR A 220 1.02 7.20 11.43
CA TYR A 220 2.12 7.47 12.36
C TYR A 220 1.86 6.90 13.76
N VAL A 221 0.62 6.95 14.24
CA VAL A 221 0.23 6.35 15.54
C VAL A 221 0.29 4.82 15.47
N VAL A 222 -0.25 4.21 14.42
CA VAL A 222 -0.20 2.76 14.20
C VAL A 222 1.24 2.28 14.09
N PHE A 223 2.08 2.98 13.34
CA PHE A 223 3.50 2.68 13.19
C PHE A 223 4.25 2.75 14.53
N ALA A 224 4.08 3.83 15.31
CA ALA A 224 4.69 3.95 16.62
C ALA A 224 4.25 2.82 17.58
N LEU A 225 2.98 2.41 17.50
CA LEU A 225 2.46 1.28 18.26
C LEU A 225 3.05 -0.05 17.78
N ALA A 226 3.17 -0.24 16.46
CA ALA A 226 3.72 -1.44 15.85
C ALA A 226 5.18 -1.66 16.26
N VAL A 227 6.00 -0.62 16.20
CA VAL A 227 7.39 -0.64 16.68
C VAL A 227 7.46 -1.07 18.14
N LYS A 228 6.64 -0.45 19.00
CA LYS A 228 6.62 -0.76 20.44
C LYS A 228 6.16 -2.19 20.74
N GLN A 229 5.29 -2.75 19.91
CA GLN A 229 4.74 -4.10 20.09
C GLN A 229 5.51 -5.18 19.34
N GLU A 230 6.45 -4.80 18.45
CA GLU A 230 7.14 -5.70 17.52
C GLU A 230 6.17 -6.52 16.65
N HIS A 231 4.97 -5.97 16.41
CA HIS A 231 3.87 -6.61 15.69
C HIS A 231 2.93 -5.57 15.07
N ILE A 232 2.23 -5.91 13.98
CA ILE A 232 1.20 -5.04 13.40
C ILE A 232 -0.04 -5.01 14.31
N PRO A 233 -0.45 -3.86 14.87
CA PRO A 233 -1.54 -3.82 15.85
C PRO A 233 -2.95 -3.92 15.24
N ASP A 234 -3.09 -3.73 13.93
CA ASP A 234 -4.39 -3.59 13.26
C ASP A 234 -4.69 -4.66 12.20
N THR A 235 -3.85 -5.70 12.08
CA THR A 235 -4.16 -6.85 11.23
C THR A 235 -5.36 -7.64 11.78
N PRO A 236 -6.40 -7.92 10.97
CA PRO A 236 -7.51 -8.77 11.40
C PRO A 236 -7.02 -10.20 11.66
N ALA A 237 -6.93 -10.59 12.94
CA ALA A 237 -6.33 -11.87 13.34
C ALA A 237 -6.99 -13.09 12.66
N ILE A 238 -8.31 -13.08 12.46
CA ILE A 238 -9.04 -14.16 11.80
C ILE A 238 -8.70 -14.31 10.31
N VAL A 239 -8.24 -13.24 9.65
CA VAL A 239 -7.79 -13.26 8.26
C VAL A 239 -6.38 -13.82 8.20
N ALA A 240 -5.47 -13.29 9.03
CA ALA A 240 -4.10 -13.77 9.12
C ALA A 240 -4.03 -15.26 9.51
N GLU A 241 -4.87 -15.70 10.47
CA GLU A 241 -4.97 -17.09 10.87
C GLU A 241 -5.39 -18.00 9.70
N ARG A 242 -6.19 -17.48 8.77
CA ARG A 242 -6.69 -18.23 7.63
C ARG A 242 -5.70 -18.30 6.48
N TYR A 243 -4.99 -17.21 6.17
CA TYR A 243 -4.23 -17.09 4.93
C TYR A 243 -2.72 -16.82 5.09
N ALA A 244 -2.27 -16.30 6.23
CA ALA A 244 -0.90 -15.78 6.39
C ALA A 244 -0.12 -16.46 7.54
N ARG A 245 -0.39 -17.75 7.80
CA ARG A 245 0.39 -18.57 8.75
C ARG A 245 1.75 -18.98 8.19
#